data_AF-A0AAD1TCG3-F1
#
_entry.id   AF-A0AAD1TCG3-F1
#
_cell.length_a   1.000
_cell.length_b   1.000
_cell.length_c   1.000
_cell.angle_alpha   90.00
_cell.angle_beta   90.00
_cell.angle_gamma   90.00
#
_symmetry.space_group_name_H-M   'P 1'
#
loop_
_entity.id
_entity.type
_entity.pdbx_description
1 polymer ?
#
loop_
_entity_poly.entity_id
_entity_poly.type
_entity_poly.pdbx_seq_one_letter_code
_entity_poly.pdbx_strand_id
1 'polypeptide(L)'
;MGKMIMFIQFDKKIINQRLERFQNRVEFSGNPIKNDLSVMIRDVQLQDGGEYHCYVLNPPDRHKGTGKIRLEVLTEVPPERDSTVAVLVGASVGGFLAIVILFLVILKCVRRKKQQNLNSDDQKTEEEVKTDGEGNPEGELKASIPEAP
;
A
#
# COMPACT_ATOMS: atom_id res chain seq x y z
N MET A 1 31.27 -0.55 -29.39
CA MET A 1 31.86 -0.54 -28.03
C MET A 1 33.06 0.40 -28.02
N GLY A 2 32.89 1.63 -27.55
CA GLY A 2 33.98 2.61 -27.56
C GLY A 2 34.73 2.61 -26.22
N LYS A 3 36.07 2.53 -26.28
CA LYS A 3 36.95 2.73 -25.12
C LYS A 3 37.17 4.22 -24.93
N MET A 4 36.90 4.78 -23.75
CA MET A 4 37.36 6.13 -23.41
C MET A 4 38.68 6.01 -22.64
N ILE A 5 39.73 6.66 -23.15
CA ILE A 5 41.04 6.67 -22.51
C ILE A 5 41.37 8.11 -22.13
N MET A 6 41.50 8.36 -20.81
CA MET A 6 41.92 9.65 -20.29
C MET A 6 43.32 9.57 -19.71
N PHE A 7 44.16 10.54 -20.10
CA PHE A 7 45.49 10.74 -19.53
C PHE A 7 45.54 12.06 -18.76
N ILE A 8 45.91 11.98 -17.49
CA ILE A 8 46.10 13.14 -16.62
C ILE A 8 47.57 13.18 -16.22
N GLN A 9 48.27 14.20 -16.69
CA GLN A 9 49.62 14.53 -16.27
C GLN A 9 49.57 15.74 -15.35
N PHE A 10 50.19 15.65 -14.17
CA PHE A 10 50.20 16.69 -13.13
C PHE A 10 51.07 17.93 -13.46
N ASP A 11 51.04 18.35 -14.72
CA ASP A 11 51.57 19.62 -15.23
C ASP A 11 50.53 20.30 -16.16
N LYS A 12 49.28 20.35 -15.67
CA LYS A 12 48.12 21.03 -16.27
C LYS A 12 47.60 20.50 -17.62
N LYS A 13 48.11 19.39 -18.15
CA LYS A 13 47.65 18.83 -19.42
C LYS A 13 46.72 17.64 -19.19
N ILE A 14 45.42 17.92 -19.09
CA ILE A 14 44.38 16.89 -19.22
C ILE A 14 44.32 16.55 -20.71
N ILE A 15 44.94 15.45 -21.10
CA ILE A 15 44.78 14.92 -22.44
C ILE A 15 43.58 13.99 -22.37
N ASN A 16 42.41 14.60 -22.48
CA ASN A 16 41.24 13.85 -22.88
C ASN A 16 41.51 13.49 -24.34
N GLN A 17 41.58 12.20 -24.67
CA GLN A 17 41.51 11.83 -26.08
C GLN A 17 40.17 12.39 -26.55
N ARG A 18 40.20 13.44 -27.37
CA ARG A 18 39.02 14.01 -27.99
C ARG A 18 38.53 12.96 -28.99
N LEU A 19 37.92 11.89 -28.48
CA LEU A 19 37.23 10.93 -29.31
C LEU A 19 36.00 11.67 -29.81
N GLU A 20 35.91 11.86 -31.13
CA GLU A 20 34.79 12.49 -31.82
C GLU A 20 33.42 12.02 -31.30
N ARG A 21 33.32 10.77 -30.83
CA ARG A 21 32.11 10.19 -30.21
C ARG A 21 31.53 10.99 -29.04
N PHE A 22 32.38 11.67 -28.27
CA PHE A 22 31.95 12.44 -27.10
C PHE A 22 31.75 13.93 -27.42
N GLN A 23 32.09 14.34 -28.64
CA GLN A 23 31.95 15.71 -29.13
C GLN A 23 32.53 16.71 -28.11
N ASN A 24 31.66 17.51 -27.48
CA ASN A 24 32.01 18.50 -26.45
C ASN A 24 31.30 18.25 -25.11
N ARG A 25 30.83 17.02 -24.86
CA ARG A 25 30.04 16.69 -23.66
C ARG A 25 30.90 16.35 -22.43
N VAL A 26 32.22 16.26 -22.58
CA VAL A 26 33.12 15.83 -21.52
C VAL A 26 33.84 17.02 -20.91
N GLU A 27 33.68 17.17 -19.61
CA GLU A 27 34.24 18.27 -18.83
C GLU A 27 35.02 17.72 -17.64
N PHE A 28 36.11 18.40 -17.28
CA PHE A 28 36.79 18.10 -16.03
C PHE A 28 36.04 18.76 -14.87
N SER A 29 35.65 17.97 -13.86
CA SER A 29 34.87 18.43 -12.71
C SER A 29 35.62 18.30 -11.38
N GLY A 30 36.79 17.66 -11.36
CA GLY A 30 37.58 17.43 -10.16
C GLY A 30 38.48 18.59 -9.73
N ASN A 31 39.24 18.36 -8.66
CA ASN A 31 40.30 19.25 -8.17
C ASN A 31 41.61 18.46 -7.96
N PRO A 32 42.60 18.59 -8.86
CA PRO A 32 43.85 17.87 -8.76
C PRO A 32 44.61 18.17 -7.46
N ILE A 33 44.57 19.41 -6.96
CA ILE A 33 45.24 19.79 -5.70
C ILE A 33 44.70 18.97 -4.51
N LYS A 34 43.46 18.51 -4.59
CA LYS A 34 42.80 17.64 -3.59
C LYS A 34 42.82 16.16 -3.96
N ASN A 35 43.63 15.75 -4.95
CA ASN A 35 43.67 14.39 -5.51
C ASN A 35 42.35 13.95 -6.16
N ASP A 36 41.50 14.89 -6.57
CA ASP A 36 40.25 14.60 -7.25
C ASP A 36 40.41 14.84 -8.76
N LEU A 37 40.29 13.75 -9.51
CA LEU A 37 40.44 13.73 -10.96
C LEU A 37 39.13 13.40 -11.67
N SER A 38 38.01 13.76 -11.05
CA SER A 38 36.67 13.52 -11.56
C SER A 38 36.40 14.21 -12.91
N VAL A 39 35.60 13.53 -13.71
CA VAL A 39 35.21 13.93 -15.06
C VAL A 39 33.71 13.75 -15.18
N MET A 40 33.06 14.70 -15.84
CA MET A 40 31.64 14.68 -16.09
C MET A 40 31.37 14.50 -17.58
N ILE A 41 30.43 13.62 -17.92
CA ILE A 41 29.89 13.47 -19.26
C ILE A 41 28.45 14.00 -19.20
N ARG A 42 28.18 15.11 -19.90
CA ARG A 42 26.82 15.68 -20.02
C ARG A 42 26.00 14.86 -21.01
N ASP A 43 24.68 14.88 -20.82
CA ASP A 43 23.70 14.28 -21.73
C ASP A 43 24.11 12.86 -22.15
N VAL A 44 24.26 11.96 -21.16
CA VAL A 44 24.74 10.59 -21.36
C VAL A 44 23.85 9.86 -22.37
N GLN A 45 24.48 9.24 -23.37
CA GLN A 45 23.81 8.50 -24.43
C GLN A 45 24.08 7.01 -24.27
N LEU A 46 23.19 6.14 -24.78
CA LEU A 46 23.39 4.68 -24.81
C LEU A 46 24.78 4.28 -25.33
N GLN A 47 25.23 4.97 -26.36
CA GLN A 47 26.53 4.73 -26.99
C GLN A 47 27.73 5.11 -26.11
N ASP A 48 27.53 5.84 -25.01
CA ASP A 48 28.58 6.16 -24.04
C ASP A 48 28.87 4.95 -23.13
N GLY A 49 28.00 3.94 -23.09
CA GLY A 49 28.25 2.70 -22.36
C GLY A 49 29.58 2.05 -22.77
N GLY A 50 30.33 1.57 -21.79
CA GLY A 50 31.61 0.93 -22.03
C GLY A 50 32.60 1.04 -20.87
N GLU A 51 33.87 0.85 -21.20
CA GLU A 51 34.96 0.82 -20.24
C GLU A 51 35.82 2.08 -20.33
N TYR A 52 36.10 2.66 -19.18
CA TYR A 52 36.72 3.96 -18.99
C TYR A 52 38.00 3.80 -18.20
N HIS A 53 39.11 4.28 -18.76
CA HIS A 53 40.42 4.17 -18.14
C HIS A 53 40.94 5.55 -17.75
N CYS A 54 41.39 5.66 -16.50
CA CYS A 54 42.09 6.82 -15.98
C CYS A 54 43.57 6.47 -15.79
N TYR A 55 44.44 7.32 -16.30
CA TYR A 55 45.88 7.20 -16.18
C TYR A 55 46.44 8.45 -15.53
N VAL A 56 47.06 8.29 -14.36
CA VAL A 56 47.60 9.38 -13.55
C VAL A 56 49.11 9.27 -13.50
N LEU A 57 49.80 10.34 -13.83
CA LEU A 57 51.25 10.45 -13.64
C LEU A 57 51.54 11.76 -12.91
N ASN A 58 52.22 11.66 -11.77
CA ASN A 58 52.60 12.77 -10.92
C ASN A 58 54.13 12.94 -10.89
N PRO A 59 54.75 13.64 -11.85
CA PRO A 59 56.20 13.86 -11.82
C PRO A 59 56.65 14.49 -10.47
N PRO A 60 57.80 14.11 -9.91
CA PRO A 60 58.82 13.22 -10.48
C PRO A 60 58.51 11.72 -10.33
N ASP A 61 57.34 11.34 -9.80
CA ASP A 61 56.97 9.94 -9.61
C ASP A 61 57.04 9.20 -10.95
N ARG A 62 57.81 8.11 -10.96
CA ARG A 62 57.87 7.19 -12.11
C ARG A 62 56.68 6.24 -12.14
N HIS A 63 55.97 6.13 -11.03
CA HIS A 63 54.82 5.26 -10.90
C HIS A 63 53.59 5.91 -11.52
N LYS A 64 52.95 5.17 -12.42
CA LYS A 64 51.72 5.58 -13.08
C LYS A 64 50.53 4.95 -12.38
N GLY A 65 49.64 5.76 -11.84
CA GLY A 65 48.35 5.31 -11.32
C GLY A 65 47.41 4.91 -12.47
N THR A 66 46.67 3.82 -12.29
CA THR A 66 45.68 3.34 -13.27
C THR A 66 44.36 3.04 -12.58
N GLY A 67 43.28 3.62 -13.09
CA GLY A 67 41.90 3.33 -12.67
C GLY A 67 41.06 2.85 -13.84
N LYS A 68 40.09 1.96 -13.56
CA LYS A 68 39.17 1.43 -14.56
C LYS A 68 37.75 1.44 -14.00
N ILE A 69 36.81 1.94 -14.80
CA ILE A 69 35.39 2.01 -14.48
C ILE A 69 34.59 1.45 -15.67
N ARG A 70 33.48 0.76 -15.41
CA ARG A 70 32.53 0.32 -16.43
C ARG A 70 31.24 1.13 -16.27
N LEU A 71 30.87 1.85 -17.32
CA LEU A 71 29.63 2.62 -17.39
C LEU A 71 28.59 1.82 -18.15
N GLU A 72 27.45 1.58 -17.52
CA GLU A 72 26.27 0.98 -18.14
C GLU A 72 25.17 2.04 -18.21
N VAL A 73 24.64 2.27 -19.41
CA VAL A 73 23.61 3.27 -19.66
C VAL A 73 22.30 2.53 -19.87
N LEU A 74 21.39 2.69 -18.90
CA LEU A 74 20.07 2.08 -18.91
C LEU A 74 19.05 3.08 -19.43
N THR A 75 18.15 2.62 -20.31
CA THR A 75 17.02 3.42 -20.81
C THR A 75 15.75 3.26 -19.97
N GLU A 76 15.77 2.36 -19.00
CA GLU A 76 14.57 2.03 -18.25
C GLU A 76 14.24 3.17 -17.29
N VAL A 77 13.16 3.88 -17.62
CA VAL A 77 12.41 4.69 -16.66
C VAL A 77 12.08 3.75 -15.49
N PRO A 78 12.40 4.12 -14.23
CA PRO A 78 12.00 3.31 -13.08
C PRO A 78 10.52 2.99 -13.24
N PRO A 79 10.08 1.73 -13.06
CA PRO A 79 8.66 1.41 -13.17
C PRO A 79 7.89 2.43 -12.35
N GLU A 80 6.93 3.10 -12.98
CA GLU A 80 5.99 3.96 -12.26
C GLU A 80 5.50 3.12 -11.09
N ARG A 81 5.67 3.63 -9.87
CA ARG A 81 5.14 2.94 -8.70
C ARG A 81 3.63 3.00 -8.86
N ASP A 82 3.07 1.97 -9.47
CA ASP A 82 1.65 1.86 -9.75
C ASP A 82 0.90 2.02 -8.43
N SER A 83 0.41 3.23 -8.18
CA SER A 83 -0.45 3.54 -7.04
C SER A 83 -1.69 2.64 -7.06
N THR A 84 -2.02 2.10 -8.23
CA THR A 84 -2.96 1.01 -8.50
C THR A 84 -2.73 -0.23 -7.63
N VAL A 85 -1.49 -0.67 -7.43
CA VAL A 85 -1.19 -1.87 -6.62
C VAL A 85 -1.50 -1.61 -5.14
N ALA A 86 -1.11 -0.44 -4.63
CA ALA A 86 -1.40 -0.04 -3.25
C ALA A 86 -2.91 0.14 -3.00
N VAL A 87 -3.62 0.73 -3.97
CA VAL A 87 -5.08 0.92 -3.90
C VAL A 87 -5.82 -0.41 -3.93
N LEU A 88 -5.42 -1.36 -4.78
CA LEU A 88 -6.06 -2.67 -4.88
C LEU A 88 -5.94 -3.47 -3.58
N VAL A 89 -4.75 -3.46 -2.97
CA VAL A 89 -4.51 -4.14 -1.68
C VAL A 89 -5.31 -3.45 -0.56
N GLY A 90 -5.30 -2.11 -0.50
CA GLY A 90 -6.04 -1.35 0.51
C GLY A 90 -7.56 -1.54 0.44
N ALA A 91 -8.11 -1.57 -0.78
CA ALA A 91 -9.55 -1.76 -1.00
C ALA A 91 -10.04 -3.15 -0.59
N SER A 92 -9.25 -4.20 -0.82
CA SER A 92 -9.63 -5.57 -0.46
C SER A 92 -9.78 -5.77 1.05
N VAL A 93 -8.78 -5.36 1.83
CA VAL A 93 -8.77 -5.52 3.29
C VAL A 93 -9.81 -4.60 3.95
N GLY A 94 -9.89 -3.34 3.52
CA GLY A 94 -10.86 -2.38 4.06
C GLY A 94 -12.30 -2.77 3.74
N GLY A 95 -12.57 -3.19 2.49
CA GLY A 95 -13.90 -3.63 2.05
C GLY A 95 -14.37 -4.87 2.77
N PHE A 96 -13.50 -5.88 2.95
CA PHE A 96 -13.85 -7.09 3.67
C PHE A 96 -14.20 -6.82 5.13
N LEU A 97 -13.41 -6.00 5.83
CA LEU A 97 -13.70 -5.60 7.22
C LEU A 97 -15.03 -4.84 7.32
N ALA A 98 -15.33 -3.93 6.39
CA ALA A 98 -16.59 -3.20 6.38
C ALA A 98 -17.81 -4.12 6.20
N ILE A 99 -17.72 -5.10 5.29
CA ILE A 99 -18.79 -6.08 5.05
C ILE A 99 -19.03 -6.95 6.29
N VAL A 100 -17.98 -7.42 6.95
CA VAL A 100 -18.10 -8.23 8.17
C VAL A 100 -18.79 -7.44 9.28
N ILE A 101 -18.40 -6.18 9.50
CA ILE A 101 -19.03 -5.31 10.50
C ILE A 101 -20.51 -5.10 10.20
N LEU A 102 -20.85 -4.79 8.94
CA LEU A 102 -22.24 -4.61 8.51
C LEU A 102 -23.07 -5.87 8.76
N PHE A 103 -22.54 -7.05 8.42
CA PHE A 103 -23.20 -8.33 8.65
C PHE A 103 -23.45 -8.60 10.14
N LEU A 104 -22.46 -8.34 11.00
CA LEU A 104 -22.63 -8.49 12.46
C LEU A 104 -23.69 -7.54 13.03
N VAL A 105 -23.76 -6.29 12.55
CA VAL A 105 -24.79 -5.32 12.94
C VAL A 105 -26.17 -5.82 12.53
N ILE A 106 -26.34 -6.26 11.27
CA ILE A 106 -27.63 -6.80 10.78
C ILE A 106 -28.06 -7.99 11.63
N LEU A 107 -27.17 -8.96 11.88
CA LEU A 107 -27.48 -10.12 12.72
C LEU A 107 -27.86 -9.73 14.15
N LYS A 108 -27.18 -8.76 14.76
CA LYS A 108 -27.52 -8.25 16.09
C LYS A 108 -28.87 -7.52 16.11
N CYS A 109 -29.17 -6.72 15.09
CA CYS A 109 -30.45 -6.03 14.93
C CYS A 109 -31.60 -7.04 14.76
N VAL A 110 -31.42 -8.07 13.93
CA VAL A 110 -32.42 -9.13 13.73
C VAL A 110 -32.63 -9.95 15.01
N ARG A 111 -31.53 -10.33 15.70
CA ARG A 111 -31.61 -11.03 16.99
C ARG A 111 -32.29 -10.20 18.07
N ARG A 112 -32.00 -8.89 18.15
CA ARG A 112 -32.67 -7.97 19.08
C ARG A 112 -34.16 -7.83 18.77
N LYS A 113 -34.54 -7.67 17.50
CA LYS A 113 -35.96 -7.67 17.10
C LYS A 113 -36.67 -8.97 17.47
N LYS A 114 -36.03 -10.13 17.23
CA LYS A 114 -36.59 -11.42 17.59
C LYS A 114 -36.79 -11.57 19.11
N GLN A 115 -35.81 -11.14 19.91
CA GLN A 115 -35.89 -11.13 21.37
C GLN A 115 -36.98 -10.17 21.90
N GLN A 116 -37.18 -9.01 21.26
CA GLN A 116 -38.26 -8.08 21.61
C GLN A 116 -39.64 -8.66 21.30
N ASN A 117 -39.81 -9.33 20.15
CA ASN A 117 -41.08 -9.97 19.80
C ASN A 117 -41.43 -11.09 20.80
N LEU A 118 -40.45 -11.92 21.19
CA LEU A 118 -40.64 -12.96 22.22
C LEU A 118 -41.01 -12.36 23.59
N ASN A 119 -40.40 -11.24 23.99
CA ASN A 119 -40.72 -10.54 25.24
C ASN A 119 -42.09 -9.82 25.21
N SER A 120 -42.63 -9.52 24.03
CA SER A 120 -43.99 -8.95 23.88
C SER A 120 -45.09 -10.02 23.89
N ASP A 121 -44.78 -11.26 23.49
CA ASP A 121 -45.74 -12.36 23.47
C ASP A 121 -46.00 -12.95 24.87
N ASP A 122 -45.00 -12.94 25.78
CA ASP A 122 -45.18 -13.39 27.18
C ASP A 122 -46.15 -12.49 27.98
N GLN A 123 -46.26 -11.19 27.64
CA GLN A 123 -47.13 -10.24 28.35
C GLN A 123 -48.58 -10.24 27.84
N LYS A 124 -48.87 -10.90 26.71
CA LYS A 124 -50.22 -10.96 26.13
C LYS A 124 -51.04 -12.15 26.62
N THR A 125 -50.42 -13.14 27.27
CA THR A 125 -51.08 -14.39 27.66
C THR A 125 -51.75 -14.33 29.04
N GLU A 126 -51.57 -13.24 29.81
CA GLU A 126 -52.14 -13.11 31.17
C GLU A 126 -53.44 -12.26 31.24
N GLU A 127 -53.87 -11.57 30.17
CA GLU A 127 -55.10 -10.74 30.19
C GLU A 127 -56.32 -11.33 29.44
N GLU A 128 -56.20 -12.45 28.70
CA GLU A 128 -57.34 -13.05 27.95
C GLU A 128 -58.03 -14.23 28.67
N VAL A 129 -58.04 -14.26 30.00
CA VAL A 129 -58.99 -15.10 30.74
C VAL A 129 -59.78 -14.24 31.72
N LYS A 130 -60.92 -13.74 31.22
CA LYS A 130 -62.25 -13.79 31.87
C LYS A 130 -62.96 -12.45 32.01
N THR A 131 -63.75 -12.13 31.00
CA THR A 131 -64.99 -11.31 31.00
C THR A 131 -65.65 -11.58 29.64
N ASP A 132 -66.93 -11.93 29.43
CA ASP A 132 -68.18 -11.76 30.18
C ASP A 132 -69.30 -12.71 29.69
N GLY A 133 -70.40 -12.79 30.46
CA GLY A 133 -71.76 -13.17 30.01
C GLY A 133 -72.41 -14.26 30.87
N GLU A 134 -73.13 -13.98 31.97
CA GLU A 134 -74.48 -13.36 32.12
C GLU A 134 -75.66 -14.25 31.67
N GLY A 135 -76.59 -14.55 32.60
CA GLY A 135 -77.90 -15.18 32.31
C GLY A 135 -78.56 -15.93 33.47
N ASN A 136 -79.21 -15.21 34.39
CA ASN A 136 -80.21 -15.69 35.39
C ASN A 136 -81.53 -16.09 34.66
N PRO A 137 -82.48 -16.90 35.20
CA PRO A 137 -83.49 -16.38 36.15
C PRO A 137 -84.09 -17.37 37.19
N GLU A 138 -84.46 -16.76 38.32
CA GLU A 138 -85.74 -16.87 39.06
C GLU A 138 -86.16 -18.18 39.73
N GLY A 139 -86.36 -18.06 41.05
CA GLY A 139 -87.01 -19.06 41.88
C GLY A 139 -88.47 -18.73 42.15
N GLU A 140 -89.28 -19.78 42.33
CA GLU A 140 -90.19 -19.99 43.46
C GLU A 140 -90.98 -21.27 43.19
N LEU A 141 -91.00 -22.22 44.13
CA LEU A 141 -92.27 -22.78 44.61
C LEU A 141 -92.09 -23.44 45.98
N LYS A 142 -93.03 -23.11 46.86
CA LYS A 142 -93.05 -23.37 48.30
C LYS A 142 -93.37 -24.80 48.70
N ALA A 143 -92.77 -25.17 49.82
CA ALA A 143 -93.29 -25.88 51.01
C ALA A 143 -94.35 -26.99 50.84
N SER A 144 -94.07 -28.17 51.43
CA SER A 144 -94.75 -28.74 52.63
C SER A 144 -94.50 -30.25 52.69
N ILE A 145 -94.14 -30.78 53.87
CA ILE A 145 -94.05 -32.22 54.16
C ILE A 145 -95.41 -32.70 54.71
N PRO A 146 -95.80 -33.96 54.48
CA PRO A 146 -96.22 -34.79 55.63
C PRO A 146 -95.68 -36.24 55.60
N GLU A 147 -95.89 -36.89 56.74
CA GLU A 147 -95.34 -38.13 57.28
C GLU A 147 -95.59 -39.47 56.56
N ALA A 148 -94.85 -40.46 57.06
CA ALA A 148 -94.74 -41.87 56.73
C ALA A 148 -96.02 -42.71 56.98
N PRO A 149 -95.91 -44.03 56.75
CA PRO A 149 -95.78 -44.94 57.91
C PRO A 149 -94.55 -45.85 57.87
#